data_AF-A0A9Q3DY21-F1
#
_entry.id   AF-A0A9Q3DY21-F1
#
_cell.length_a   1.000
_cell.length_b   1.000
_cell.length_c   1.000
_cell.angle_alpha   90.00
_cell.angle_beta   90.00
_cell.angle_gamma   90.00
#
_symmetry.space_group_name_H-M   'P 1'
#
loop_
_entity.id
_entity.type
_entity.pdbx_description
1 polymer ?
#
loop_
_entity_poly.entity_id
_entity_poly.type
_entity_poly.pdbx_seq_one_letter_code
_entity_poly.pdbx_strand_id
1 'polypeptide(L)'
;MWKRACDTASKYIAEAKECNKQRWDKTHMELHFKEGDQHPVLPVSLVKPYFQTEEDKFASRKKNPTPPEIVEVEDSPGPVSKIIRARKIRLNGKDQRQYLVKFKSQTADKDKWFSEDSIQDGNLHLRILRASRRTEQSHQ
;
A
#
# COMPACT_ATOMS: atom_id res chain seq x y z
N MET A 1 -11.09 13.85 29.58
CA MET A 1 -10.22 14.66 28.69
C MET A 1 -10.38 14.29 27.22
N TRP A 2 -10.42 13.02 26.84
CA TRP A 2 -10.49 12.57 25.43
C TRP A 2 -11.73 13.06 24.63
N LYS A 3 -12.92 13.14 25.26
CA LYS A 3 -14.14 13.63 24.59
C LYS A 3 -13.99 15.05 24.03
N ARG A 4 -13.36 15.97 24.78
CA ARG A 4 -13.13 17.35 24.33
C ARG A 4 -12.21 17.40 23.10
N ALA A 5 -11.21 16.53 23.03
CA ALA A 5 -10.29 16.47 21.89
C ALA A 5 -11.00 15.95 20.63
N CYS A 6 -11.86 14.94 20.76
CA CYS A 6 -12.70 14.46 19.66
C CYS A 6 -13.65 15.56 19.17
N ASP A 7 -14.31 16.28 20.09
CA ASP A 7 -15.23 17.36 19.75
C ASP A 7 -14.52 18.51 19.02
N THR A 8 -13.30 18.86 19.43
CA THR A 8 -12.50 19.87 18.71
C THR A 8 -12.07 19.39 17.33
N ALA A 9 -11.65 18.13 17.19
CA ALA A 9 -11.25 17.58 15.90
C ALA A 9 -12.43 17.54 14.92
N SER A 10 -13.61 17.12 15.37
CA SER A 10 -14.83 17.12 14.55
C SER A 10 -15.23 18.52 14.09
N LYS A 11 -15.06 19.55 14.94
CA LYS A 11 -15.30 20.95 14.57
C LYS A 11 -14.37 21.43 13.47
N TYR A 12 -13.06 21.19 13.59
CA TYR A 12 -12.09 21.59 12.56
C TYR A 12 -12.33 20.90 11.22
N ILE A 13 -12.73 19.62 11.24
CA ILE A 13 -13.08 18.90 10.02
C ILE A 13 -14.34 19.50 9.35
N ALA A 14 -15.35 19.88 10.14
CA ALA A 14 -16.56 20.51 9.62
C ALA A 14 -16.28 21.91 9.04
N GLU A 15 -15.49 22.72 9.74
CA GLU A 15 -15.08 24.06 9.30
C GLU A 15 -14.26 24.00 8.00
N ALA A 16 -13.34 23.05 7.87
CA ALA A 16 -12.57 22.85 6.65
C ALA A 16 -13.44 22.48 5.45
N LYS A 17 -14.47 21.64 5.66
CA LYS A 17 -15.43 21.27 4.61
C LYS A 17 -16.26 22.46 4.16
N GLU A 18 -16.73 23.28 5.10
CA GLU A 18 -17.51 24.48 4.81
C GLU A 18 -16.68 25.54 4.06
N CYS A 19 -15.43 25.76 4.48
CA CYS A 19 -14.50 26.65 3.78
C CYS A 19 -14.25 26.20 2.33
N ASN A 20 -14.10 24.89 2.11
CA ASN A 20 -13.92 24.34 0.77
C ASN A 20 -15.17 24.52 -0.11
N LYS A 21 -16.35 24.30 0.47
CA LYS A 21 -17.64 24.52 -0.23
C LYS A 21 -17.82 25.99 -0.63
N GLN A 22 -17.61 26.93 0.31
CA GLN A 22 -17.73 28.37 0.03
C GLN A 22 -16.70 28.88 -0.98
N ARG A 23 -15.50 28.29 -1.02
CA ARG A 23 -14.50 28.59 -2.03
C ARG A 23 -14.94 28.11 -3.42
N TRP A 24 -15.47 26.90 -3.51
CA TRP A 24 -15.92 26.31 -4.77
C TRP A 24 -17.12 27.06 -5.34
N ASP A 25 -18.10 27.39 -4.50
CA ASP A 25 -19.35 28.07 -4.89
C ASP A 25 -19.11 29.53 -5.32
N LYS A 26 -18.12 30.24 -4.75
CA LYS A 26 -17.81 31.63 -5.14
C LYS A 26 -17.10 31.76 -6.49
N THR A 27 -16.36 30.74 -6.92
CA THR A 27 -15.65 30.78 -8.22
C THR A 27 -16.44 30.16 -9.36
N HIS A 28 -17.55 29.49 -9.06
CA HIS A 28 -18.44 28.96 -10.09
C HIS A 28 -19.39 30.06 -10.57
N MET A 29 -18.95 30.85 -11.56
CA MET A 29 -19.92 31.46 -12.47
C MET A 29 -20.59 30.32 -13.22
N GLU A 30 -21.90 30.14 -13.04
CA GLU A 30 -22.67 29.32 -13.95
C GLU A 30 -22.60 29.94 -15.35
N LEU A 31 -22.08 29.17 -16.30
CA LEU A 31 -22.08 29.56 -17.70
C LEU A 31 -23.51 29.43 -18.23
N HIS A 32 -24.19 30.57 -18.36
CA HIS A 32 -25.49 30.63 -19.03
C HIS A 32 -25.31 30.46 -20.54
N PHE A 33 -25.36 29.23 -21.03
CA PHE A 33 -25.44 28.95 -22.47
C PHE A 33 -26.87 29.18 -22.95
N LYS A 34 -27.06 30.00 -24.00
CA LYS A 34 -28.36 30.16 -24.66
C LYS A 34 -28.40 29.26 -25.90
N GLU A 35 -29.56 28.71 -26.22
CA GLU A 35 -29.76 27.93 -27.46
C GLU A 35 -29.42 28.79 -28.69
N GLY A 36 -28.36 28.42 -29.41
CA GLY A 36 -27.81 29.17 -30.54
C GLY A 36 -26.37 29.63 -30.36
N ASP A 37 -25.80 29.55 -29.15
CA ASP A 37 -24.38 29.78 -28.94
C ASP A 37 -23.59 28.65 -29.63
N GLN A 38 -22.87 28.97 -30.71
CA GLN A 38 -21.87 28.06 -31.27
C GLN A 38 -20.91 27.70 -30.14
N HIS A 39 -20.79 26.40 -29.84
CA HIS A 39 -19.74 25.90 -28.96
C HIS A 39 -18.43 26.52 -29.44
N PRO A 40 -17.64 27.18 -28.58
CA PRO A 40 -16.37 27.73 -29.02
C PRO A 40 -15.57 26.57 -29.61
N VAL A 41 -15.48 26.54 -30.94
CA VAL A 41 -14.53 25.66 -31.60
C VAL A 41 -13.23 26.35 -31.32
N LEU A 42 -12.57 25.90 -30.25
CA LEU A 42 -11.30 26.44 -29.82
C LEU A 42 -10.43 26.53 -31.09
N PRO A 43 -9.93 27.73 -31.46
CA PRO A 43 -8.98 27.81 -32.56
C PRO A 43 -7.87 26.81 -32.27
N VAL A 44 -7.26 26.25 -33.32
CA VAL A 44 -6.21 25.24 -33.22
C VAL A 44 -4.93 25.86 -32.63
N SER A 45 -5.00 26.27 -31.36
CA SER A 45 -3.92 26.42 -30.39
C SER A 45 -3.87 25.19 -29.47
N LEU A 46 -4.64 24.13 -29.79
CA LEU A 46 -4.55 22.80 -29.18
C LEU A 46 -3.24 22.07 -29.50
N VAL A 47 -2.32 22.69 -30.25
CA VAL A 47 -0.92 22.29 -30.23
C VAL A 47 -0.34 22.85 -28.93
N LYS A 48 -0.25 22.00 -27.90
CA LYS A 48 0.53 22.31 -26.71
C LYS A 48 1.92 22.75 -27.19
N PRO A 49 2.33 24.01 -26.97
CA PRO A 49 3.69 24.40 -27.31
C PRO A 49 4.62 23.47 -26.55
N TYR A 50 5.59 22.87 -27.24
CA TYR A 50 6.63 22.09 -26.60
C TYR A 50 7.34 23.02 -25.62
N PHE A 51 6.97 22.93 -24.35
CA PHE A 51 7.63 23.69 -23.32
C PHE A 51 9.04 23.14 -23.21
N GLN A 52 10.02 24.04 -23.28
CA GLN A 52 11.37 23.79 -22.79
C GLN A 52 11.29 23.05 -21.45
N THR A 53 12.17 22.07 -21.25
CA THR A 53 12.20 21.31 -20.00
C THR A 53 12.39 22.28 -18.82
N GLU A 54 11.90 21.93 -17.63
CA GLU A 54 12.07 22.78 -16.43
C GLU A 54 13.54 23.17 -16.19
N GLU A 55 14.46 22.32 -16.65
CA GLU A 55 15.91 22.50 -16.59
C GLU A 55 16.37 23.67 -17.46
N ASP A 56 15.84 23.77 -18.68
CA ASP A 56 16.14 24.86 -19.61
C ASP A 56 15.52 26.19 -19.15
N LYS A 57 14.28 26.15 -18.64
CA LYS A 57 13.56 27.34 -18.15
C LYS A 57 14.14 27.90 -16.86
N PHE A 58 14.71 27.04 -16.02
CA PHE A 58 15.23 27.41 -14.70
C PHE A 58 16.62 26.82 -14.48
N ALA A 59 17.56 27.13 -15.37
CA ALA A 59 18.94 26.63 -15.32
C ALA A 59 19.64 26.88 -13.96
N SER A 60 19.24 27.90 -13.21
CA SER A 60 19.79 28.23 -11.90
C SER A 60 19.06 27.58 -10.72
N ARG A 61 17.97 26.82 -10.95
CA ARG A 61 17.23 26.13 -9.88
C ARG A 61 18.01 24.89 -9.47
N LYS A 62 18.49 24.87 -8.22
CA LYS A 62 19.07 23.66 -7.62
C LYS A 62 17.98 22.58 -7.59
N LYS A 63 18.21 21.46 -8.27
CA LYS A 63 17.32 20.29 -8.17
C LYS A 63 17.29 19.86 -6.70
N ASN A 64 16.10 19.69 -6.13
CA ASN A 64 15.98 19.13 -4.80
C ASN A 64 16.65 17.74 -4.80
N PRO A 65 17.35 17.37 -3.72
CA PRO A 65 17.92 16.03 -3.63
C PRO A 65 16.79 15.02 -3.82
N THR A 66 16.97 14.11 -4.77
CA THR A 66 16.06 12.99 -4.98
C THR A 66 15.88 12.30 -3.64
N PRO A 67 14.63 12.06 -3.18
CA PRO A 67 14.41 11.28 -1.97
C PRO A 67 15.21 9.99 -2.06
N PRO A 68 15.87 9.55 -0.98
CA PRO A 68 16.61 8.30 -1.01
C PRO A 68 15.68 7.19 -1.49
N GLU A 69 16.16 6.42 -2.45
CA GLU A 69 15.48 5.20 -2.89
C GLU A 69 15.22 4.35 -1.64
N ILE A 70 13.95 4.04 -1.38
CA ILE A 70 13.56 3.23 -0.23
C ILE A 70 14.10 1.85 -0.52
N VAL A 71 15.29 1.56 -0.01
CA VAL A 71 15.86 0.22 -0.06
C VAL A 71 14.95 -0.65 0.78
N GLU A 72 14.22 -1.56 0.13
CA GLU A 72 13.55 -2.65 0.84
C GLU A 72 14.63 -3.39 1.61
N VAL A 73 14.68 -3.16 2.93
CA VAL A 73 15.61 -3.84 3.82
C VAL A 73 15.37 -5.32 3.59
N GLU A 74 16.36 -6.02 3.02
CA GLU A 74 16.26 -7.45 2.83
C GLU A 74 15.91 -8.06 4.18
N ASP A 75 14.68 -8.57 4.28
CA ASP A 75 14.16 -9.21 5.46
C ASP A 75 14.97 -10.51 5.63
N SER A 76 16.17 -10.40 6.18
CA SER A 76 16.92 -11.55 6.64
C SER A 76 15.97 -12.32 7.55
N PRO A 77 15.70 -13.61 7.25
CA PRO A 77 14.65 -14.35 7.94
C PRO A 77 15.06 -14.44 9.40
N GLY A 78 14.33 -13.72 10.26
CA GLY A 78 14.51 -13.78 11.69
C GLY A 78 14.26 -15.19 12.22
N PRO A 79 14.52 -15.45 13.51
CA PRO A 79 14.29 -16.77 14.09
C PRO A 79 12.82 -17.17 13.95
N VAL A 80 12.60 -18.41 13.53
CA VAL A 80 11.25 -18.98 13.35
C VAL A 80 10.55 -19.10 14.71
N SER A 81 9.27 -18.72 14.75
CA SER A 81 8.41 -18.87 15.92
C SER A 81 7.58 -20.14 15.84
N LYS A 82 6.78 -20.27 14.78
CA LYS A 82 5.86 -21.41 14.58
C LYS A 82 5.49 -21.58 13.11
N ILE A 83 5.23 -22.82 12.71
CA ILE A 83 4.59 -23.14 11.43
C ILE A 83 3.07 -23.18 11.64
N ILE A 84 2.34 -22.40 10.85
CA ILE A 84 0.88 -22.26 10.98
C ILE A 84 0.18 -23.27 10.08
N ARG A 85 0.59 -23.33 8.80
CA ARG A 85 -0.08 -24.12 7.77
C ARG A 85 0.91 -24.92 6.95
N ALA A 86 0.39 -25.93 6.28
CA ALA A 86 1.11 -26.72 5.29
C ALA A 86 0.25 -26.84 4.03
N ARG A 87 0.87 -26.72 2.85
CA ARG A 87 0.24 -26.91 1.54
C ARG A 87 1.14 -27.76 0.65
N LYS A 88 0.57 -28.40 -0.36
CA LYS A 88 1.31 -29.16 -1.38
C LYS A 88 1.14 -28.45 -2.72
N ILE A 89 2.23 -28.17 -3.40
CA ILE A 89 2.25 -27.47 -4.70
C ILE A 89 3.11 -28.27 -5.66
N ARG A 90 2.72 -28.30 -6.93
CA ARG A 90 3.54 -28.87 -8.00
C ARG A 90 4.36 -27.75 -8.65
N LEU A 91 5.66 -27.70 -8.35
CA LEU A 91 6.61 -26.75 -8.94
C LEU A 91 7.58 -27.54 -9.84
N ASN A 92 7.80 -27.07 -11.07
CA ASN A 92 8.70 -27.71 -12.04
C ASN A 92 8.43 -29.21 -12.24
N GLY A 93 7.14 -29.58 -12.28
CA GLY A 93 6.70 -30.97 -12.41
C GLY A 93 6.85 -31.83 -11.16
N LYS A 94 7.51 -31.34 -10.10
CA LYS A 94 7.70 -32.05 -8.83
C LYS A 94 6.71 -31.57 -7.78
N ASP A 95 6.16 -32.53 -7.05
CA ASP A 95 5.29 -32.27 -5.91
C ASP A 95 6.13 -31.88 -4.68
N GLN A 96 6.05 -30.62 -4.25
CA GLN A 96 6.74 -30.09 -3.08
C GLN A 96 5.75 -29.67 -1.99
N ARG A 97 6.13 -29.92 -0.73
CA ARG A 97 5.39 -29.42 0.43
C ARG A 97 5.97 -28.08 0.87
N GLN A 98 5.09 -27.11 1.08
CA GLN A 98 5.43 -25.81 1.61
C GLN A 98 4.72 -25.57 2.94
N TYR A 99 5.37 -24.80 3.79
CA TYR A 99 4.96 -24.50 5.15
C TYR A 99 4.89 -22.98 5.33
N LEU A 100 3.78 -22.50 5.91
CA LEU A 100 3.62 -21.08 6.23
C LEU A 100 4.29 -20.82 7.57
N VAL A 101 5.38 -20.06 7.54
CA VAL A 101 6.24 -19.82 8.69
C VAL A 101 5.96 -18.43 9.25
N LYS A 102 5.73 -18.40 10.56
CA LYS A 102 5.64 -17.17 11.34
C LYS A 102 6.95 -16.89 12.05
N PHE A 103 7.46 -15.68 11.87
CA PHE A 103 8.71 -15.24 12.48
C PHE A 103 8.49 -14.64 13.86
N LYS A 104 9.52 -14.74 14.73
CA LYS A 104 9.48 -14.05 16.03
C LYS A 104 9.56 -12.54 15.81
N SER A 105 8.77 -11.81 16.57
CA SER A 105 8.76 -10.33 16.58
C SER A 105 8.40 -9.66 15.24
N GLN A 106 7.82 -10.40 14.29
CA GLN A 106 7.30 -9.86 13.04
C GLN A 106 5.76 -9.91 13.00
N THR A 107 5.17 -8.95 12.29
CA THR A 107 3.73 -8.89 12.04
C THR A 107 3.32 -10.01 11.07
N ALA A 108 2.05 -10.43 11.14
CA ALA A 108 1.50 -11.48 10.28
C ALA A 108 1.65 -11.20 8.78
N ASP A 109 1.77 -9.94 8.37
CA ASP A 109 1.99 -9.55 6.97
C ASP A 109 3.34 -10.05 6.43
N LYS A 110 4.30 -10.36 7.31
CA LYS A 110 5.61 -10.90 6.93
C LYS A 110 5.67 -12.44 6.92
N ASP A 111 4.56 -13.12 7.22
CA ASP A 111 4.50 -14.59 7.20
C ASP A 111 4.64 -15.10 5.75
N LYS A 112 5.63 -15.94 5.49
CA LYS A 112 5.99 -16.41 4.13
C LYS A 112 5.97 -17.93 4.04
N TRP A 113 5.73 -18.44 2.82
CA TRP A 113 5.74 -19.87 2.52
C TRP A 113 7.16 -20.34 2.20
N PHE A 114 7.62 -21.35 2.93
CA PHE A 114 8.95 -21.93 2.76
C PHE A 114 8.87 -23.44 2.46
N SER A 115 9.86 -23.94 1.73
CA SER A 115 10.12 -25.38 1.57
C SER A 115 10.73 -25.95 2.85
N GLU A 116 10.63 -27.27 3.03
CA GLU A 116 11.16 -27.98 4.22
C GLU A 116 12.65 -27.67 4.50
N ASP A 117 13.46 -27.61 3.43
CA ASP A 117 14.92 -27.42 3.54
C ASP A 117 15.34 -25.97 3.87
N SER A 118 14.45 -24.99 3.66
CA SER A 118 14.77 -23.57 3.81
C SER A 118 14.48 -23.02 5.22
N ILE A 119 13.91 -23.84 6.10
CA ILE A 119 13.42 -23.41 7.42
C ILE A 119 14.49 -23.70 8.49
N GLN A 120 14.90 -22.68 9.23
CA GLN A 120 15.76 -22.85 10.40
C GLN A 120 15.06 -23.71 11.47
N ASP A 121 15.74 -24.75 11.97
CA ASP A 121 15.20 -25.74 12.90
C ASP A 121 13.86 -26.35 12.44
N GLY A 122 13.69 -26.57 11.13
CA GLY A 122 12.44 -27.05 10.53
C GLY A 122 11.90 -28.32 11.16
N ASN A 123 12.76 -29.31 11.46
CA ASN A 123 12.36 -30.59 12.06
C ASN A 123 11.63 -30.44 13.39
N LEU A 124 12.08 -29.53 14.27
CA LEU A 124 11.48 -29.29 15.57
C LEU A 124 10.07 -28.70 15.39
N HIS A 125 9.95 -27.68 14.55
CA HIS A 125 8.68 -27.02 14.27
C HIS A 125 7.68 -27.94 13.57
N LEU A 126 8.14 -28.79 12.65
CA LEU A 126 7.31 -29.78 11.97
C LEU A 126 6.82 -30.87 12.93
N ARG A 127 7.65 -31.29 13.89
CA ARG A 127 7.22 -32.23 14.93
C ARG A 127 6.09 -31.65 15.77
N ILE A 128 6.22 -30.39 16.19
CA ILE A 128 5.19 -29.67 16.96
C ILE A 128 3.89 -29.55 16.15
N LEU A 129 3.97 -29.17 14.87
CA LEU A 129 2.80 -29.08 13.98
C LEU A 129 2.09 -30.43 13.83
N ARG A 130 2.84 -31.52 13.66
CA ARG A 130 2.26 -32.87 13.55
C ARG A 130 1.57 -33.28 14.85
N ALA A 131 2.12 -32.91 16.00
CA ALA A 131 1.51 -33.16 17.30
C ALA A 131 0.20 -32.35 17.47
N SER A 132 0.21 -31.06 17.15
CA SER A 132 -0.99 -30.20 17.30
C SER A 132 -2.13 -30.63 16.38
N ARG A 133 -1.83 -31.10 15.17
CA ARG A 133 -2.85 -31.64 14.25
C ARG A 133 -3.54 -32.90 14.78
N ARG A 134 -2.83 -33.75 15.52
CA ARG A 134 -3.42 -34.94 16.14
C ARG A 134 -4.38 -34.56 17.26
N THR A 135 -4.01 -33.58 18.08
CA THR A 135 -4.87 -33.12 19.19
C THR A 135 -6.13 -32.42 18.69
N GLU A 136 -6.03 -31.66 17.60
CA GLU A 136 -7.19 -31.03 16.97
C GLU A 136 -8.19 -32.07 16.43
N GLN A 137 -7.70 -33.18 15.89
CA GLN A 137 -8.53 -34.27 15.38
C GLN A 137 -9.19 -35.10 16.48
N SER A 138 -8.58 -35.24 17.66
CA SER A 138 -9.16 -36.00 18.78
C SER A 138 -10.27 -35.27 19.53
N HIS A 139 -10.38 -33.95 19.35
CA HIS A 139 -11.40 -33.11 20.01
C HIS A 139 -12.63 -32.83 19.13
N GLN A 140 -12.68 -33.39 17.92
CA GLN A 140 -13.85 -33.38 17.03
C GLN A 140 -14.57 -34.72 17.10
#